data_AF-A0A968HA54-F1
#
_entry.id   AF-A0A968HA54-F1
#
_cell.length_a   1.000
_cell.length_b   1.000
_cell.length_c   1.000
_cell.angle_alpha   90.00
_cell.angle_beta   90.00
_cell.angle_gamma   90.00
#
_symmetry.space_group_name_H-M   'P 1'
#
loop_
_entity.id
_entity.type
_entity.pdbx_description
1 polymer ?
#
loop_
_entity_poly.entity_id
_entity_poly.type
_entity_poly.pdbx_seq_one_letter_code
_entity_poly.pdbx_strand_id
1 'polypeptide(L)' 'MRDSDQAQKQKSPCSTGNIPVPEFITCRKCGAEAELWTDEEETLCPGCNHKVFKRESTVH' A
#
# COMPACT_ATOMS: atom_id res chain seq x y z
N MET A 1 11.73 27.38 -45.06
CA MET A 1 10.62 27.78 -44.17
C MET A 1 10.53 26.71 -43.10
N ARG A 2 11.08 27.00 -41.91
CA ARG A 2 11.07 26.13 -40.74
C ARG A 2 9.80 26.45 -39.95
N ASP A 3 9.00 25.46 -39.58
CA ASP A 3 8.80 25.11 -38.17
C ASP A 3 7.89 23.88 -38.05
N SER A 4 8.37 22.88 -37.31
CA SER A 4 7.66 21.65 -36.96
C SER A 4 7.04 21.85 -35.59
N ASP A 5 5.77 22.24 -35.52
CA ASP A 5 5.06 22.31 -34.25
C ASP A 5 4.37 20.97 -33.98
N GLN A 6 5.13 20.05 -33.38
CA GLN A 6 4.57 18.87 -32.76
C GLN A 6 4.01 19.26 -31.38
N ALA A 7 2.75 19.72 -31.40
CA ALA A 7 1.99 20.04 -30.21
C ALA A 7 2.02 18.87 -29.22
N GLN A 8 2.60 19.17 -28.07
CA GLN A 8 2.98 18.23 -27.03
C GLN A 8 1.72 17.62 -26.40
N LYS A 9 1.67 16.29 -26.43
CA LYS A 9 0.72 15.43 -25.73
C LYS A 9 0.77 15.77 -24.23
N GLN A 10 -0.20 16.56 -23.78
CA GLN A 10 -0.45 16.88 -22.37
C GLN A 10 -0.55 15.56 -21.59
N LYS A 11 0.50 15.24 -20.83
CA LYS A 11 0.45 14.19 -19.81
C LYS A 11 -0.07 14.88 -18.56
N SER A 12 -1.28 14.53 -18.15
CA SER A 12 -2.00 15.14 -17.04
C SER A 12 -1.11 15.30 -15.80
N PRO A 13 -1.23 16.44 -15.07
CA PRO A 13 -0.38 16.71 -13.93
C PRO A 13 -0.80 15.84 -12.75
N CYS A 14 0.20 15.24 -12.13
CA CYS A 14 0.19 14.65 -10.79
C CYS A 14 -1.00 13.74 -10.49
N SER A 15 -0.80 12.44 -10.75
CA SER A 15 -1.55 11.39 -10.06
C SER A 15 -1.56 11.73 -8.57
N THR A 16 -2.71 12.08 -8.00
CA THR A 16 -2.93 12.02 -6.55
C THR A 16 -2.86 10.53 -6.19
N GLY A 17 -1.64 10.01 -6.13
CA GLY A 17 -1.37 8.65 -5.72
C GLY A 17 -1.73 8.57 -4.25
N ASN A 18 -2.66 7.69 -3.90
CA ASN A 18 -2.73 7.21 -2.53
C ASN A 18 -1.35 6.60 -2.26
N ILE A 19 -0.51 7.33 -1.53
CA ILE A 19 0.76 6.80 -1.04
C ILE A 19 0.37 5.74 -0.03
N PRO A 20 0.68 4.45 -0.26
CA PRO A 20 0.34 3.43 0.70
C PRO A 20 1.05 3.74 2.00
N VAL A 21 0.30 3.82 3.09
CA VAL A 21 0.85 4.02 4.43
C VAL A 21 1.03 2.66 5.10
N PRO A 22 2.16 2.41 5.77
CA PRO A 22 2.32 1.19 6.56
C PRO A 22 1.53 1.32 7.87
N GLU A 23 0.73 0.30 8.16
CA GLU A 23 0.02 0.11 9.43
C GLU A 23 0.66 -1.06 10.20
N PHE A 24 0.81 -0.92 11.52
CA PHE A 24 1.37 -1.97 12.37
C PHE A 24 0.23 -2.73 13.05
N ILE A 25 0.17 -4.04 12.81
CA ILE A 25 -0.83 -4.92 13.40
C ILE A 25 -0.19 -5.97 14.28
N THR A 26 -0.76 -6.21 15.46
CA THR A 26 -0.23 -7.22 16.38
C THR A 26 -0.67 -8.62 15.97
N CYS A 27 0.29 -9.52 15.78
CA CYS A 27 0.01 -10.91 15.47
C CYS A 27 -0.65 -11.63 16.65
N ARG A 28 -1.84 -12.17 16.45
CA ARG A 28 -2.59 -12.92 17.48
C ARG A 28 -1.96 -14.28 17.85
N LYS A 29 -1.00 -14.77 17.06
CA LYS A 29 -0.28 -16.03 17.33
C LYS A 29 0.91 -15.89 18.27
N CYS A 30 1.77 -14.89 18.01
CA CYS A 30 3.04 -14.73 18.73
C CYS A 30 3.18 -13.39 19.45
N GLY A 31 2.28 -12.43 19.21
CA GLY A 31 2.33 -11.10 19.79
C GLY A 31 3.29 -10.12 19.10
N ALA A 32 4.00 -10.53 18.04
CA ALA A 32 4.89 -9.62 17.29
C ALA A 32 4.09 -8.64 16.41
N GLU A 33 4.62 -7.44 16.20
CA GLU A 33 4.06 -6.45 15.29
C GLU A 33 4.45 -6.80 13.84
N ALA A 34 3.45 -6.81 12.96
CA ALA A 34 3.62 -7.03 11.53
C ALA A 34 3.29 -5.72 10.80
N GLU A 35 4.16 -5.35 9.86
CA GLU A 35 3.93 -4.22 8.95
C GLU A 35 2.98 -4.67 7.84
N LEU A 36 1.84 -3.99 7.73
CA LEU A 36 0.85 -4.19 6.69
C LEU A 36 0.64 -2.86 5.95
N TRP A 37 0.89 -2.84 4.65
CA TRP A 37 0.67 -1.65 3.84
C TRP A 37 -0.81 -1.43 3.54
N THR A 38 -1.28 -0.18 3.42
CA THR A 38 -2.72 0.08 3.17
C THR A 38 -3.23 -0.44 1.82
N ASP A 39 -2.34 -0.67 0.86
CA ASP A 39 -2.69 -1.32 -0.41
C ASP A 39 -2.71 -2.85 -0.30
N GLU A 40 -2.18 -3.40 0.80
CA GLU A 40 -2.20 -4.82 1.10
C GLU A 40 -3.34 -5.18 2.06
N GLU A 41 -3.93 -6.35 1.85
CA GLU A 41 -5.02 -6.87 2.68
C GLU A 41 -4.54 -7.90 3.70
N GLU A 42 -3.36 -8.47 3.47
CA GLU A 42 -2.71 -9.46 4.33
C GLU A 42 -1.20 -9.21 4.35
N THR A 43 -0.56 -9.54 5.47
CA THR A 43 0.89 -9.53 5.62
C THR A 43 1.34 -10.78 6.36
N LEU A 44 2.62 -11.09 6.29
CA LEU A 44 3.23 -12.18 7.06
C LEU A 44 3.83 -11.62 8.35
N CYS A 45 3.47 -12.23 9.47
CA CYS A 45 4.08 -11.88 10.74
C CYS A 45 5.59 -12.20 10.72
N PRO A 46 6.47 -11.22 11.00
CA PRO A 46 7.91 -11.44 10.99
C PRO A 46 8.39 -12.37 12.11
N GLY A 47 7.59 -12.55 13.18
CA GLY A 47 7.95 -13.39 14.33
C GLY A 47 7.57 -14.87 14.20
N CYS A 48 6.49 -15.20 13.48
CA CYS A 48 6.00 -16.58 13.39
C CYS A 48 5.57 -17.02 11.99
N ASN A 49 5.75 -16.16 10.99
CA ASN A 49 5.35 -16.37 9.60
C ASN A 49 3.86 -16.69 9.41
N HIS A 50 3.03 -16.38 10.40
CA HIS A 50 1.58 -16.51 10.28
C HIS A 50 1.02 -15.36 9.44
N LYS A 51 0.08 -15.67 8.54
CA LYS A 51 -0.67 -14.66 7.80
C LYS A 51 -1.56 -13.87 8.75
N VAL A 52 -1.51 -12.55 8.65
CA VAL A 52 -2.33 -11.63 9.42
C VAL A 52 -3.13 -10.79 8.43
N PHE A 53 -4.45 -10.73 8.61
CA PHE A 53 -5.36 -10.06 7.69
C PHE A 53 -5.84 -8.73 8.27
N LYS A 54 -5.89 -7.69 7.43
CA LYS A 54 -6.38 -6.35 7.80
C LYS A 54 -7.80 -6.39 8.38
N ARG A 55 -8.67 -7.13 7.69
CA ARG A 55 -10.12 -7.16 7.90
C ARG A 55 -10.54 -7.99 9.13
N GLU A 56 -9.60 -8.70 9.77
CA GLU A 56 -9.89 -9.49 10.97
C GLU A 56 -9.85 -8.64 12.26
N SER A 57 -9.43 -7.37 12.15
CA SER A 57 -9.34 -6.41 13.26
C SER A 57 -10.70 -5.83 13.69
N THR A 58 -11.76 -6.03 12.91
CA THR A 58 -13.12 -5.59 13.29
C THR A 58 -13.72 -6.55 14.31
N VAL A 59 -13.43 -6.31 15.58
CA VAL A 59 -14.23 -6.80 16.69
C VAL A 59 -15.62 -6.16 16.56
N HIS A 60 -16.65 -6.96 16.33
CA HIS A 60 -18.05 -6.57 16.52
C HIS A 60 -18.57 -7.21 17.81
#